data_AF-A0A4R2CEV7-F1
#
_entry.id   AF-A0A4R2CEV7-F1
#
_cell.length_a   1.000
_cell.length_b   1.000
_cell.length_c   1.000
_cell.angle_alpha   90.00
_cell.angle_beta   90.00
_cell.angle_gamma   90.00
#
_symmetry.space_group_name_H-M   'P 1'
#
loop_
_entity.id
_entity.type
_entity.pdbx_description
1 polymer ?
#
loop_
_entity_poly.entity_id
_entity_poly.type
_entity_poly.pdbx_seq_one_letter_code
_entity_poly.pdbx_strand_id
1 'polypeptide(L)'
;MTKFLLIVDYNPGAIDTPMTEWAPEEIKAHMDYYGALNDELRASGELVDLQALTGPELAKVVTSNGVNAPVVTDGPFVEFKEMLAGFQVVDVESEERAIEIAARVSQVPGPGGVPLEQPITVRRVMGDADFEELNPLG
;
A
#
# COMPACT_ATOMS: atom_id res chain seq x y z
N MET A 1 7.56 17.87 -7.88
CA MET A 1 6.47 17.24 -7.11
C MET A 1 7.11 16.34 -6.05
N THR A 2 6.38 16.02 -4.99
CA THR A 2 6.86 15.23 -3.86
C THR A 2 6.21 13.86 -3.93
N LYS A 3 7.03 12.81 -3.82
CA LYS A 3 6.56 11.44 -3.86
C LYS A 3 6.09 10.97 -2.50
N PHE A 4 4.97 10.27 -2.46
CA PHE A 4 4.43 9.62 -1.28
C PHE A 4 4.10 8.16 -1.58
N LEU A 5 4.39 7.29 -0.61
CA LEU A 5 3.96 5.91 -0.58
C LEU A 5 2.65 5.84 0.21
N LEU A 6 1.60 5.32 -0.42
CA LEU A 6 0.33 4.97 0.20
C LEU A 6 0.33 3.47 0.44
N ILE A 7 0.25 3.07 1.70
CA ILE A 7 0.39 1.67 2.13
C ILE A 7 -0.98 1.14 2.55
N VAL A 8 -1.32 -0.03 2.02
CA VAL A 8 -2.42 -0.87 2.49
C VAL A 8 -1.80 -2.08 3.19
N ASP A 9 -2.07 -2.25 4.48
CA ASP A 9 -1.68 -3.43 5.24
C ASP A 9 -2.87 -4.38 5.47
N TYR A 10 -2.66 -5.47 6.22
CA TYR A 10 -3.72 -6.43 6.57
C TYR A 10 -4.50 -6.02 7.84
N ASN A 11 -4.38 -4.77 8.33
CA ASN A 11 -5.26 -4.29 9.39
C ASN A 11 -6.67 -4.10 8.79
N PRO A 12 -7.71 -4.72 9.38
CA PRO A 12 -9.07 -4.48 8.89
C PRO A 12 -9.50 -3.05 9.22
N GLY A 13 -10.24 -2.44 8.30
CA GLY A 13 -11.03 -1.24 8.59
C GLY A 13 -12.33 -1.58 9.31
N ALA A 14 -13.43 -0.97 8.88
CA ALA A 14 -14.77 -1.20 9.45
C ALA A 14 -15.34 -2.60 9.14
N ILE A 15 -14.81 -3.28 8.11
CA ILE A 15 -15.23 -4.62 7.68
C ILE A 15 -14.12 -5.62 7.99
N ASP A 16 -14.41 -6.60 8.86
CA ASP A 16 -13.47 -7.65 9.29
C ASP A 16 -13.57 -8.94 8.46
N THR A 17 -14.65 -9.07 7.67
CA THR A 17 -14.92 -10.24 6.85
C THR A 17 -13.94 -10.24 5.66
N PRO A 18 -13.17 -11.31 5.44
CA PRO A 18 -12.19 -11.35 4.35
C PRO A 18 -12.88 -11.29 2.98
N MET A 19 -12.23 -10.64 2.00
CA MET A 19 -12.78 -10.45 0.66
C MET A 19 -13.15 -11.75 -0.05
N THR A 20 -12.53 -12.88 0.31
CA THR A 20 -12.85 -14.22 -0.20
C THR A 20 -14.25 -14.71 0.18
N GLU A 21 -14.88 -14.09 1.18
CA GLU A 21 -16.23 -14.43 1.66
C GLU A 21 -17.30 -13.44 1.15
N TRP A 22 -16.91 -12.39 0.40
CA TRP A 22 -17.84 -11.41 -0.14
C TRP A 22 -18.58 -11.95 -1.36
N ALA A 23 -19.73 -11.35 -1.69
CA ALA A 23 -20.44 -11.70 -2.90
C ALA A 23 -19.63 -11.26 -4.14
N PRO A 24 -19.67 -12.01 -5.26
CA PRO A 24 -18.90 -11.67 -6.47
C PRO A 24 -19.15 -10.25 -6.99
N GLU A 25 -20.39 -9.76 -6.90
CA GLU A 25 -20.78 -8.40 -7.27
C GLU A 25 -20.15 -7.33 -6.37
N GLU A 26 -19.94 -7.61 -5.09
CA GLU A 26 -19.28 -6.70 -4.13
C GLU A 26 -17.79 -6.63 -4.41
N ILE A 27 -17.15 -7.77 -4.66
CA ILE A 27 -15.75 -7.84 -5.12
C ILE A 27 -15.60 -7.06 -6.43
N LYS A 28 -16.52 -7.23 -7.37
CA LYS A 28 -16.49 -6.49 -8.63
C LYS A 28 -16.61 -4.98 -8.39
N ALA A 29 -17.55 -4.52 -7.58
CA ALA A 29 -17.73 -3.10 -7.28
C ALA A 29 -16.49 -2.50 -6.61
N HIS A 30 -15.87 -3.23 -5.70
CA HIS A 30 -14.60 -2.89 -5.07
C HIS A 30 -13.48 -2.69 -6.11
N MET A 31 -13.30 -3.68 -6.99
CA MET A 31 -12.25 -3.65 -8.02
C MET A 31 -12.51 -2.57 -9.08
N ASP A 32 -13.77 -2.37 -9.49
CA ASP A 32 -14.15 -1.33 -10.45
C ASP A 32 -13.83 0.08 -9.90
N TYR A 33 -14.14 0.33 -8.62
CA TYR A 33 -13.82 1.59 -7.97
C TYR A 33 -12.30 1.83 -7.93
N TYR A 34 -11.52 0.83 -7.51
CA TYR A 34 -10.05 0.91 -7.53
C TYR A 34 -9.52 1.18 -8.93
N GLY A 35 -10.03 0.46 -9.93
CA GLY A 35 -9.67 0.63 -11.33
C GLY A 35 -9.90 2.07 -11.80
N ALA A 36 -11.10 2.59 -11.57
CA ALA A 36 -11.47 3.95 -11.97
C ALA A 36 -10.61 5.02 -11.26
N LEU A 37 -10.37 4.88 -9.95
CA LEU A 37 -9.48 5.76 -9.20
C LEU A 37 -8.06 5.75 -9.77
N ASN A 38 -7.51 4.57 -10.02
CA ASN A 38 -6.16 4.44 -10.56
C ASN A 38 -6.05 4.97 -11.99
N ASP A 39 -7.09 4.79 -12.80
CA ASP A 39 -7.16 5.35 -14.16
C ASP A 39 -7.17 6.88 -14.15
N GLU A 40 -7.92 7.48 -13.23
CA GLU A 40 -7.94 8.93 -13.02
C GLU A 40 -6.55 9.46 -12.62
N LEU A 41 -5.91 8.84 -11.61
CA LEU A 41 -4.59 9.24 -11.14
C LEU A 41 -3.49 9.02 -12.18
N ARG A 42 -3.61 7.98 -13.01
CA ARG A 42 -2.70 7.78 -14.15
C ARG A 42 -2.92 8.86 -15.22
N ALA A 43 -4.17 9.23 -15.50
CA ALA A 43 -4.49 10.25 -16.48
C ALA A 43 -4.01 11.65 -16.03
N SER A 44 -4.03 11.95 -14.72
CA SER A 44 -3.47 13.18 -14.17
C SER A 44 -1.94 13.18 -14.08
N GLY A 45 -1.31 12.00 -14.19
CA GLY A 45 0.13 11.82 -14.00
C GLY A 45 0.56 11.74 -12.53
N GLU A 46 -0.40 11.68 -11.60
CA GLU A 46 -0.14 11.59 -10.16
C GLU A 46 0.24 10.18 -9.72
N LEU A 47 -0.21 9.11 -10.41
CA LEU A 47 0.16 7.73 -10.09
C LEU A 47 1.49 7.33 -10.76
N VAL A 48 2.50 7.03 -9.95
CA VAL A 48 3.82 6.56 -10.39
C VAL A 48 3.88 5.04 -10.48
N ASP A 49 3.39 4.35 -9.44
CA ASP A 49 3.39 2.89 -9.38
C ASP A 49 2.26 2.38 -8.49
N LEU A 50 1.81 1.15 -8.73
CA LEU A 50 0.84 0.43 -7.91
C LEU A 50 1.14 -1.06 -7.99
N GLN A 51 1.21 -1.73 -6.84
CA GLN A 51 1.40 -3.17 -6.76
C GLN A 51 0.49 -3.78 -5.68
N ALA A 52 -0.24 -4.83 -6.05
CA ALA A 52 -0.86 -5.75 -5.10
C ALA A 52 0.13 -6.88 -4.79
N LEU A 53 0.21 -7.29 -3.53
CA LEU A 53 1.15 -8.30 -3.08
C LEU A 53 0.44 -9.63 -2.81
N THR A 54 1.19 -10.73 -2.88
CA THR A 54 0.70 -12.04 -2.44
C THR A 54 0.49 -12.06 -0.92
N GLY A 55 -0.23 -13.08 -0.43
CA GLY A 55 -0.46 -13.28 0.99
C GLY A 55 0.83 -13.39 1.82
N PRO A 56 0.78 -13.03 3.12
CA PRO A 56 1.93 -13.02 4.02
C PRO A 56 2.58 -14.40 4.19
N GLU A 57 1.85 -15.49 3.94
CA GLU A 57 2.33 -16.87 3.98
C GLU A 57 3.41 -17.17 2.93
N LEU A 58 3.46 -16.39 1.84
CA LEU A 58 4.49 -16.52 0.80
C LEU A 58 5.71 -15.62 1.04
N ALA A 59 5.67 -14.75 2.06
CA ALA A 59 6.76 -13.85 2.37
C ALA A 59 7.98 -14.61 2.93
N LYS A 60 9.16 -14.07 2.61
CA LYS A 60 10.46 -14.53 3.12
C LYS A 60 11.17 -13.35 3.77
N VAL A 61 11.76 -13.56 4.94
CA VAL A 61 12.72 -12.62 5.53
C VAL A 61 14.12 -13.17 5.30
N VAL A 62 14.98 -12.31 4.73
CA VAL A 62 16.36 -12.66 4.40
C VAL A 62 17.30 -11.74 5.17
N THR A 63 18.26 -12.31 5.89
CA THR A 63 19.34 -11.56 6.55
C THR A 63 20.69 -12.12 6.12
N SER A 64 21.71 -11.26 6.00
CA SER A 64 23.06 -11.65 5.61
C SER A 64 24.10 -10.80 6.32
N ASN A 65 25.24 -11.40 6.62
CA ASN A 65 26.42 -10.70 7.14
C ASN A 65 27.50 -10.46 6.05
N GLY A 66 27.23 -10.84 4.80
CA GLY A 66 28.16 -10.71 3.67
C GLY A 66 29.34 -11.70 3.67
N VAL A 67 29.44 -12.59 4.65
CA VAL A 67 30.53 -13.58 4.77
C VAL A 67 30.01 -15.00 4.61
N ASN A 68 28.89 -15.31 5.27
CA ASN A 68 28.24 -16.62 5.22
C ASN A 68 27.05 -16.60 4.26
N ALA A 69 26.51 -17.79 3.96
CA ALA A 69 25.22 -17.91 3.28
C ALA A 69 24.13 -17.13 4.05
N PRO A 70 23.16 -16.51 3.36
CA PRO A 70 22.08 -15.77 4.00
C PRO A 70 21.21 -16.70 4.85
N VAL A 71 20.70 -16.17 5.96
CA VAL A 71 19.66 -16.82 6.75
C VAL A 71 18.32 -16.41 6.17
N VAL A 72 17.52 -17.39 5.77
CA VAL A 72 16.18 -17.21 5.20
C VAL A 72 15.15 -17.82 6.15
N THR A 73 14.15 -17.02 6.52
CA THR A 73 13.03 -17.46 7.35
C THR A 73 11.72 -17.32 6.57
N ASP A 74 10.94 -18.39 6.57
CA ASP A 74 9.60 -18.46 5.98
C ASP A 74 8.56 -17.86 6.95
N GLY A 75 7.48 -17.26 6.43
CA GLY A 75 6.30 -16.92 7.24
C GLY A 75 5.68 -18.16 7.91
N PRO A 76 4.93 -18.03 9.02
CA PRO A 76 4.14 -16.85 9.39
C PRO A 76 4.77 -16.03 10.53
N PHE A 77 4.83 -14.72 10.33
CA PHE A 77 5.01 -13.78 11.42
C PHE A 77 3.73 -13.82 12.26
N VAL A 78 3.87 -14.08 13.57
CA VAL A 78 2.73 -14.20 14.50
C VAL A 78 1.85 -12.93 14.49
N GLU A 79 2.43 -11.80 14.09
CA GLU A 79 1.76 -10.52 13.84
C GLU A 79 1.87 -10.18 12.34
N PHE A 80 0.87 -10.58 11.53
CA PHE A 80 0.84 -10.28 10.08
C PHE A 80 0.00 -9.05 9.74
N LYS A 81 -0.71 -8.47 10.71
CA LYS A 81 -1.61 -7.33 10.47
C LYS A 81 -0.87 -6.11 9.93
N GLU A 82 0.39 -5.93 10.32
CA GLU A 82 1.26 -4.85 9.85
C GLU A 82 1.98 -5.18 8.53
N MET A 83 1.75 -6.37 7.95
CA MET A 83 2.31 -6.70 6.64
C MET A 83 1.55 -6.01 5.53
N LEU A 84 2.27 -5.59 4.49
CA LEU A 84 1.70 -4.91 3.33
C LEU A 84 0.86 -5.88 2.50
N ALA A 85 -0.39 -5.52 2.23
CA ALA A 85 -1.23 -6.14 1.21
C ALA A 85 -0.99 -5.53 -0.18
N GLY A 86 -0.57 -4.25 -0.22
CA GLY A 86 -0.26 -3.54 -1.45
C GLY A 86 0.19 -2.11 -1.19
N PHE A 87 0.59 -1.41 -2.25
CA PHE A 87 0.96 -0.01 -2.16
C PHE A 87 0.70 0.74 -3.46
N GLN A 88 0.65 2.07 -3.34
CA GLN A 88 0.72 3.02 -4.45
C GLN A 88 1.86 4.01 -4.18
N VAL A 89 2.58 4.41 -5.23
CA VAL A 89 3.47 5.57 -5.19
C VAL A 89 2.80 6.68 -5.99
N VAL A 90 2.59 7.83 -5.36
CA VAL A 90 2.04 9.03 -6.01
C VAL A 90 3.07 10.15 -6.02
N ASP A 91 3.08 10.97 -7.07
CA ASP A 91 3.91 12.18 -7.18
C ASP A 91 3.00 13.40 -7.32
N VAL A 92 2.91 14.19 -6.24
CA VAL A 92 1.88 15.24 -6.08
C VAL A 92 2.50 16.55 -5.62
N GLU A 93 1.75 17.64 -5.76
CA GLU A 93 2.25 18.98 -5.41
C GLU A 93 2.35 19.21 -3.90
N SER A 94 1.58 18.49 -3.08
CA SER A 94 1.55 18.68 -1.62
C SER A 94 1.18 17.41 -0.84
N GLU A 95 1.46 17.39 0.47
CA GLU A 95 1.09 16.30 1.37
C GLU A 95 -0.43 16.18 1.50
N GLU A 96 -1.15 17.30 1.53
CA GLU A 96 -2.60 17.34 1.60
C GLU A 96 -3.22 16.58 0.42
N ARG A 97 -2.66 16.75 -0.79
CA ARG A 97 -3.11 16.00 -1.96
C ARG A 97 -2.87 14.49 -1.82
N ALA A 98 -1.73 14.08 -1.25
CA ALA A 98 -1.49 12.67 -0.95
C ALA A 98 -2.50 12.11 0.05
N ILE A 99 -2.87 12.89 1.07
CA ILE A 99 -3.89 12.54 2.07
C ILE A 99 -5.28 12.42 1.43
N GLU A 100 -5.65 13.31 0.52
CA GLU A 100 -6.91 13.21 -0.23
C GLU A 100 -6.98 11.91 -1.04
N ILE A 101 -5.90 11.56 -1.74
CA ILE A 101 -5.83 10.31 -2.48
C ILE A 101 -5.94 9.11 -1.53
N ALA A 102 -5.22 9.13 -0.40
CA ALA A 102 -5.29 8.10 0.62
C ALA A 102 -6.70 7.93 1.19
N ALA A 103 -7.43 9.02 1.42
CA ALA A 103 -8.83 8.95 1.86
C ALA A 103 -9.73 8.26 0.82
N ARG A 104 -9.50 8.51 -0.49
CA ARG A 104 -10.22 7.85 -1.57
C ARG A 104 -9.93 6.35 -1.65
N VAL A 105 -8.71 5.94 -1.34
CA VAL A 105 -8.30 4.52 -1.23
C VAL A 105 -8.91 3.89 0.04
N SER A 106 -8.94 4.62 1.16
CA SER A 106 -9.52 4.16 2.43
C SER A 106 -11.00 3.82 2.32
N GLN A 107 -11.74 4.60 1.52
CA GLN A 107 -13.20 4.48 1.39
C GLN A 107 -13.67 3.56 0.24
N VAL A 108 -12.78 2.76 -0.37
CA VAL A 108 -13.19 1.81 -1.41
C VAL A 108 -14.38 0.98 -0.88
N PRO A 109 -15.43 0.72 -1.69
CA PRO A 109 -16.60 0.02 -1.22
C PRO A 109 -16.28 -1.43 -0.84
N GLY A 110 -16.78 -1.84 0.33
CA GLY A 110 -16.89 -3.22 0.78
C GLY A 110 -18.31 -3.78 0.58
N PRO A 111 -18.68 -4.83 1.32
CA PRO A 111 -20.00 -5.44 1.25
C PRO A 111 -21.15 -4.44 1.44
N GLY A 112 -22.20 -4.60 0.64
CA GLY A 112 -23.34 -3.67 0.61
C GLY A 112 -23.01 -2.24 0.16
N GLY A 113 -21.81 -2.00 -0.38
CA GLY A 113 -21.35 -0.66 -0.79
C GLY A 113 -20.92 0.25 0.36
N VAL A 114 -20.75 -0.30 1.56
CA VAL A 114 -20.26 0.45 2.73
C VAL A 114 -18.76 0.72 2.56
N PRO A 115 -18.26 1.95 2.82
CA PRO A 115 -16.83 2.22 2.80
C PRO A 115 -16.05 1.28 3.72
N LEU A 116 -14.91 0.78 3.26
CA LEU A 116 -14.09 -0.12 4.09
C LEU A 116 -13.47 0.57 5.30
N GLU A 117 -13.30 1.89 5.26
CA GLU A 117 -12.53 2.63 6.27
C GLU A 117 -11.14 2.02 6.47
N GLN A 118 -10.53 1.54 5.37
CA GLN A 118 -9.25 0.85 5.40
C GLN A 118 -8.18 1.83 5.90
N PRO A 119 -7.38 1.49 6.93
CA PRO A 119 -6.26 2.34 7.32
C PRO A 119 -5.25 2.43 6.18
N ILE A 120 -4.94 3.66 5.75
CA ILE A 120 -3.93 3.93 4.73
C ILE A 120 -2.80 4.72 5.36
N THR A 121 -1.60 4.15 5.40
CA THR A 121 -0.42 4.90 5.84
C THR A 121 0.10 5.76 4.68
N VAL A 122 0.19 7.07 4.92
CA VAL A 122 0.79 8.04 3.97
C VAL A 122 2.21 8.35 4.43
N ARG A 123 3.21 8.07 3.57
CA ARG A 123 4.61 8.28 3.91
C ARG A 123 5.37 8.93 2.78
N ARG A 124 6.03 10.07 3.05
CA ARG A 124 6.90 10.72 2.06
C ARG A 124 8.06 9.80 1.67
N VAL A 125 8.30 9.67 0.37
CA VAL A 125 9.50 9.04 -0.18
C VAL A 125 10.64 10.04 -0.08
N MET A 126 11.81 9.55 0.34
CA MET A 126 13.01 10.38 0.40
C MET A 126 13.38 10.92 -1.00
N GLY A 127 13.76 12.19 -1.04
CA GLY A 127 14.37 12.82 -2.20
C GLY A 127 15.88 13.00 -2.02
N ASP A 128 16.53 13.57 -3.03
CA ASP A 128 17.99 13.72 -3.07
C ASP A 128 18.56 14.48 -1.85
N ALA A 129 17.89 15.55 -1.43
CA ALA A 129 18.30 16.34 -0.26
C ALA A 129 18.29 15.53 1.05
N ASP A 130 17.34 14.58 1.21
CA ASP A 130 17.31 13.71 2.39
C ASP A 130 18.50 12.73 2.38
N PHE A 131 18.90 12.24 1.19
CA PHE A 131 20.06 11.37 1.07
C PHE A 131 21.38 12.11 1.28
N GLU A 132 21.50 13.35 0.81
CA GLU A 132 22.65 14.22 1.07
C GLU A 132 22.82 14.47 2.58
N GLU A 133 21.72 14.63 3.33
CA GLU A 133 21.76 14.78 4.79
C GLU A 133 22.23 13.49 5.48
N LEU A 134 21.80 12.32 5.02
CA LEU A 134 22.21 11.03 5.60
C LEU A 134 23.65 10.62 5.24
N ASN A 135 24.16 11.07 4.10
CA ASN A 135 25.51 10.77 3.65
C ASN A 135 26.26 12.05 3.22
N PRO A 136 26.61 12.92 4.18
CA PRO A 136 27.18 14.23 3.88
C PRO A 136 28.59 14.18 3.27
N LEU A 137 29.22 13.00 3.18
CA LEU A 137 30.60 12.83 2.72
C LEU A 137 30.74 12.01 1.42
N GLY A 138 29.64 11.47 0.87
CA GLY A 138 29.65 10.63 -0.34
C GLY A 138 29.91 9.15 -0.06
#